data_AF-A0A929BKH9-F1
#
_entry.id   AF-A0A929BKH9-F1
#
_cell.length_a   1.000
_cell.length_b   1.000
_cell.length_c   1.000
_cell.angle_alpha   90.00
_cell.angle_beta   90.00
_cell.angle_gamma   90.00
#
_symmetry.space_group_name_H-M   'P 1'
#
loop_
_entity.id
_entity.type
_entity.pdbx_description
1 polymer ?
#
loop_
_entity_poly.entity_id
_entity_poly.type
_entity_poly.pdbx_seq_one_letter_code
_entity_poly.pdbx_strand_id
1 'polypeptide(L)'
;MTIRSVDPPCHPGGGESICLPAACPPASTAGRGLAGWVVDHREATIVADIRQDPRWVEPLERGREYRSALAVPLLASDDVQGALLLFHAQPDFFNEDHLLLVETAAIQVANAISNAELYGLIRDQAERLGSMLKAQQVEAAKSHAILEGVADGVMVADASG
;
A
#
# COMPACT_ATOMS: atom_id res chain seq x y z
N MET A 1 4.74 -9.35 15.69
CA MET A 1 5.17 -8.78 14.39
C MET A 1 4.02 -8.99 13.43
N THR A 2 3.18 -7.96 13.24
CA THR A 2 1.98 -8.06 12.41
C THR A 2 2.18 -7.12 11.23
N ILE A 3 2.48 -7.68 10.07
CA ILE A 3 2.59 -6.93 8.81
C ILE A 3 1.16 -6.73 8.32
N ARG A 4 0.63 -5.50 8.39
CA ARG A 4 -0.60 -5.14 7.69
C ARG A 4 -0.22 -4.66 6.29
N SER A 5 -0.90 -5.23 5.29
CA SER A 5 -0.88 -4.82 3.89
C SER A 5 -1.06 -3.30 3.79
N VAL A 6 -0.22 -2.64 2.99
CA VAL A 6 -0.47 -1.28 2.51
C VAL A 6 -1.65 -1.39 1.55
N ASP A 7 -2.79 -0.81 1.91
CA ASP A 7 -3.96 -0.73 1.04
C ASP A 7 -3.68 0.28 -0.11
N PRO A 8 -4.18 0.02 -1.33
CA PRO A 8 -3.94 0.89 -2.48
C PRO A 8 -4.57 2.29 -2.27
N PRO A 9 -4.00 3.36 -2.88
CA PRO A 9 -4.53 4.71 -2.73
C PRO A 9 -5.95 4.83 -3.31
N CYS A 10 -6.89 5.29 -2.49
CA CYS A 10 -8.25 5.61 -2.91
C CYS A 10 -8.24 6.77 -3.92
N HIS A 11 -8.65 6.50 -5.16
CA HIS A 11 -8.91 7.55 -6.16
C HIS A 11 -10.25 8.26 -5.87
N PRO A 12 -10.29 9.60 -5.87
CA PRO A 12 -11.55 10.34 -5.76
C PRO A 12 -12.20 10.41 -7.14
N GLY A 13 -12.98 9.41 -7.51
CA GLY A 13 -13.64 9.36 -8.82
C GLY A 13 -14.74 8.32 -8.95
N GLY A 14 -15.94 8.66 -8.47
CA GLY A 14 -17.23 8.19 -9.00
C GLY A 14 -17.69 6.77 -8.62
N GLY A 15 -18.66 6.69 -7.71
CA GLY A 15 -19.52 5.52 -7.51
C GLY A 15 -19.61 5.09 -6.05
N GLU A 16 -20.81 5.23 -5.45
CA GLU A 16 -21.12 4.99 -4.04
C GLU A 16 -20.49 3.70 -3.47
N SER A 17 -19.58 3.87 -2.53
CA SER A 17 -19.16 2.83 -1.59
C SER A 17 -19.05 3.48 -0.23
N ILE A 18 -20.05 3.23 0.62
CA ILE A 18 -20.16 3.74 1.98
C ILE A 18 -18.94 3.23 2.77
N CYS A 19 -17.95 4.09 2.99
CA CYS A 19 -16.86 3.84 3.91
C CYS A 19 -17.39 3.92 5.35
N LEU A 20 -17.38 2.79 6.07
CA LEU A 20 -17.61 2.78 7.51
C LEU A 20 -16.50 3.59 8.23
N PRO A 21 -16.84 4.47 9.18
CA PRO A 21 -15.90 5.45 9.77
C PRO A 21 -14.79 4.86 10.67
N ALA A 22 -14.74 3.54 10.86
CA ALA A 22 -13.81 2.89 11.80
C ALA A 22 -12.66 2.09 11.14
N ALA A 23 -12.68 1.91 9.82
CA ALA A 23 -11.74 1.01 9.13
C ALA A 23 -10.71 1.72 8.23
N CYS A 24 -10.85 3.04 8.02
CA CYS A 24 -9.91 3.83 7.23
C CYS A 24 -9.11 4.75 8.17
N PRO A 25 -7.81 4.49 8.42
CA PRO A 25 -6.97 5.55 9.01
C PRO A 25 -7.01 6.73 8.03
N PRO A 26 -7.25 7.96 8.52
CA PRO A 26 -7.52 9.09 7.64
C PRO A 26 -6.34 9.32 6.71
N ALA A 27 -6.62 9.33 5.41
CA ALA A 27 -5.72 9.70 4.31
C ALA A 27 -5.33 11.21 4.33
N SER A 28 -5.19 11.80 5.53
CA SER A 28 -4.91 13.22 5.75
C SER A 28 -3.83 13.49 6.80
N THR A 29 -2.99 12.50 7.12
CA THR A 29 -1.76 12.70 7.93
C THR A 29 -0.51 12.87 7.04
N ALA A 30 -0.67 13.24 5.77
CA ALA A 30 0.43 13.81 5.01
C ALA A 30 0.69 15.23 5.54
N GLY A 31 1.83 15.44 6.18
CA GLY A 31 2.29 16.77 6.63
C GLY A 31 1.78 17.28 7.99
N ARG A 32 1.13 16.45 8.82
CA ARG A 32 0.82 16.81 10.22
C ARG A 32 1.47 15.86 11.21
N GLY A 33 2.00 16.44 12.28
CA GLY A 33 2.65 15.69 13.35
C GLY A 33 4.12 15.38 13.08
N LEU A 34 4.80 14.80 14.07
CA LEU A 34 6.20 14.42 14.01
C LEU A 34 6.50 13.49 12.82
N ALA A 35 5.61 12.54 12.55
CA ALA A 35 5.71 11.63 11.42
C ALA A 35 5.65 12.35 10.07
N GLY A 36 4.69 13.28 9.91
CA GLY A 36 4.56 14.07 8.68
C GLY A 36 5.79 14.95 8.45
N TRP A 37 6.30 15.61 9.50
CA TRP A 37 7.51 16.43 9.40
C TRP A 37 8.72 15.62 8.91
N VAL A 38 8.94 14.40 9.44
CA VAL A 38 10.04 13.51 9.03
C VAL A 38 9.89 13.06 7.57
N VAL A 39 8.67 12.75 7.13
CA VAL A 39 8.40 12.39 5.74
C VAL A 39 8.68 13.56 4.79
N ASP A 40 8.21 14.75 5.15
CA ASP A 40 8.34 15.95 4.31
C ASP A 40 9.79 16.43 4.19
N HIS A 41 10.54 16.40 5.30
CA HIS A 41 11.92 16.89 5.34
C HIS A 41 12.94 15.80 4.97
N ARG A 42 12.55 14.53 4.99
CA ARG A 42 13.44 13.37 4.79
C ARG A 42 14.61 13.33 5.78
N GLU A 43 14.37 13.87 6.97
CA GLU A 43 15.37 14.01 8.03
C GLU A 43 14.95 13.24 9.27
N ALA A 44 15.89 12.49 9.84
CA ALA A 44 15.70 11.84 11.11
C ALA A 44 15.81 12.84 12.27
N THR A 45 15.08 12.59 13.36
CA THR A 45 15.08 13.47 14.53
C THR A 45 14.95 12.68 15.82
N ILE A 46 15.69 13.13 16.83
CA ILE A 46 15.51 12.73 18.23
C ILE A 46 14.68 13.82 18.91
N VAL A 47 13.69 13.41 19.70
CA VAL A 47 12.84 14.29 20.50
C VAL A 47 13.02 13.93 21.96
N ALA A 48 13.68 14.82 22.71
CA ALA A 48 13.98 14.61 24.12
C ALA A 48 12.73 14.61 25.00
N ASP A 49 11.78 15.53 24.76
CA ASP A 49 10.46 15.53 25.40
C ASP A 49 9.34 15.86 24.40
N ILE A 50 8.51 14.87 24.04
CA ILE A 50 7.41 15.01 23.07
C ILE A 50 6.34 15.99 23.55
N ARG A 51 6.20 16.18 24.87
CA ARG A 51 5.23 17.16 25.42
C ARG A 51 5.65 18.60 25.15
N GLN A 52 6.93 18.81 24.87
CA GLN A 52 7.51 20.12 24.56
C GLN A 52 7.67 20.33 23.05
N ASP A 53 7.48 19.28 22.24
CA ASP A 53 7.64 19.37 20.79
C ASP A 53 6.32 19.82 20.14
N PRO A 54 6.28 20.99 19.45
CA PRO A 54 5.06 21.48 18.80
C PRO A 54 4.62 20.61 17.61
N ARG A 55 5.51 19.75 17.10
CA ARG A 55 5.20 18.76 16.07
C ARG A 55 4.50 17.54 16.66
N TRP A 56 4.46 17.37 17.98
CA TRP A 56 3.74 16.25 18.57
C TRP A 56 2.23 16.48 18.52
N VAL A 57 1.52 15.59 17.83
CA VAL A 57 0.06 15.54 17.83
C VAL A 57 -0.33 14.30 18.62
N GLU A 58 -0.97 14.49 19.78
CA GLU A 58 -1.37 13.38 20.63
C GLU A 58 -2.27 12.38 19.86
N PRO A 59 -1.92 11.08 19.84
CA PRO A 59 -2.82 10.07 19.30
C PRO A 59 -4.14 10.05 20.08
N LEU A 60 -5.26 9.81 19.40
CA LEU A 60 -6.58 9.72 20.04
C LEU A 60 -6.66 8.65 21.15
N GLU A 61 -5.73 7.69 21.16
CA GLU A 61 -5.66 6.61 22.15
C GLU A 61 -4.93 7.06 23.42
N ARG A 62 -5.71 7.60 24.36
CA ARG A 62 -5.25 7.93 25.72
C ARG A 62 -4.83 6.66 26.46
N GLY A 63 -3.60 6.61 26.96
CA GLY A 63 -3.19 5.54 27.90
C GLY A 63 -1.69 5.27 28.02
N ARG A 64 -0.85 5.83 27.15
CA ARG A 64 0.61 5.66 27.24
C ARG A 64 1.32 6.97 27.46
N GLU A 65 2.04 7.08 28.57
CA GLU A 65 2.88 8.23 28.90
C GLU A 65 4.21 8.13 28.15
N TYR A 66 4.19 8.43 26.85
CA TYR A 66 5.43 8.63 26.13
C TYR A 66 6.03 9.99 26.51
N ARG A 67 7.35 10.03 26.63
CA ARG A 67 8.10 11.24 26.96
C ARG A 67 9.15 11.53 25.91
N SER A 68 9.86 10.56 25.35
CA SER A 68 10.79 10.81 24.25
C SER A 68 10.41 10.02 23.01
N ALA A 69 10.88 10.49 21.86
CA ALA A 69 10.69 9.82 20.58
C ALA A 69 11.96 9.86 19.72
N LEU A 70 12.08 8.87 18.84
CA LEU A 70 13.05 8.84 17.76
C LEU A 70 12.29 8.54 16.49
N ALA A 71 12.44 9.40 15.49
CA ALA A 71 11.72 9.29 14.24
C ALA A 71 12.71 9.31 13.07
N VAL A 72 12.62 8.32 12.18
CA VAL A 72 13.46 8.20 10.99
C VAL A 72 12.59 8.00 9.75
N PRO A 73 12.97 8.56 8.59
CA PRO A 73 12.26 8.31 7.35
C PRO A 73 12.56 6.90 6.80
N LEU A 74 11.57 6.29 6.16
CA LEU A 74 11.74 5.03 5.43
C LEU A 74 12.03 5.37 3.96
N LEU A 75 13.32 5.50 3.63
CA LEU A 75 13.79 5.89 2.29
C LEU A 75 14.12 4.65 1.46
N ALA A 76 13.46 4.50 0.32
CA ALA A 76 13.79 3.48 -0.68
C ALA A 76 14.09 4.16 -2.02
N SER A 77 15.33 4.04 -2.49
CA SER A 77 15.84 4.80 -3.64
C SER A 77 15.63 6.32 -3.45
N ASP A 78 14.79 6.97 -4.26
CA ASP A 78 14.48 8.40 -4.17
C ASP A 78 13.12 8.71 -3.53
N ASP A 79 12.39 7.69 -3.09
CA ASP A 79 11.02 7.83 -2.59
C ASP A 79 10.88 7.53 -1.10
N VAL A 80 10.01 8.29 -0.44
CA VAL A 80 9.75 8.18 0.99
C VAL A 80 8.54 7.29 1.20
N GLN A 81 8.78 6.07 1.67
CA GLN A 81 7.72 5.09 1.93
C GLN A 81 6.93 5.42 3.20
N GLY A 82 7.48 6.26 4.08
CA GLY A 82 6.85 6.70 5.32
C GLY A 82 7.87 7.08 6.40
N ALA A 83 7.47 6.97 7.67
CA ALA A 83 8.34 7.20 8.82
C ALA A 83 8.21 6.08 9.86
N LEU A 84 9.32 5.73 10.48
CA LEU A 84 9.41 4.81 11.62
C LEU A 84 9.59 5.63 12.90
N LEU A 85 8.67 5.46 13.85
CA LEU A 85 8.69 6.17 15.13
C LEU A 85 8.85 5.18 16.29
N LEU A 86 9.84 5.44 17.15
CA LEU A 86 10.05 4.76 18.42
C LEU A 86 9.72 5.73 19.55
N PHE A 87 9.14 5.20 20.63
CA PHE A 87 8.73 5.99 21.79
C PHE A 87 9.26 5.38 23.07
N HIS A 88 9.59 6.23 24.04
CA HIS A 88 10.00 5.79 25.37
C HIS A 88 9.35 6.66 26.46
N ALA A 89 9.08 6.06 27.63
CA ALA A 89 8.40 6.74 28.74
C ALA A 89 9.32 7.67 29.55
N GLN A 90 10.63 7.51 29.41
CA GLN A 90 11.63 8.41 29.99
C GLN A 90 11.98 9.53 28.99
N PRO A 91 12.04 10.81 29.42
CA PRO A 91 12.59 11.87 28.59
C PRO A 91 14.08 11.63 28.33
N ASP A 92 14.58 12.16 27.21
CA ASP A 92 15.99 12.12 26.82
C ASP A 92 16.61 10.71 26.80
N PHE A 93 15.81 9.70 26.43
CA PHE A 93 16.24 8.31 26.41
C PHE A 93 17.06 7.95 25.16
N PHE A 94 16.71 8.57 24.02
CA PHE A 94 17.34 8.29 22.74
C PHE A 94 18.61 9.14 22.57
N ASN A 95 19.63 8.56 21.95
CA ASN A 95 20.92 9.20 21.68
C ASN A 95 21.31 8.93 20.21
N GLU A 96 22.47 9.44 19.80
CA GLU A 96 22.96 9.29 18.42
C GLU A 96 23.25 7.84 18.03
N ASP A 97 23.71 7.00 18.95
CA ASP A 97 23.94 5.57 18.69
C ASP A 97 22.62 4.84 18.37
N HIS A 98 21.55 5.16 19.12
CA HIS A 98 20.21 4.67 18.84
C HIS A 98 19.72 5.15 17.46
N LEU A 99 20.00 6.39 17.10
CA LEU A 99 19.64 6.96 15.79
C LEU A 99 20.30 6.19 14.66
N LEU A 100 21.62 6.01 14.71
CA LEU A 100 22.38 5.30 13.69
C LEU A 100 21.88 3.86 13.48
N LEU A 101 21.60 3.16 14.58
CA LEU A 101 21.06 1.80 14.54
C LEU A 101 19.68 1.76 13.85
N VAL A 102 18.80 2.67 14.24
CA VAL A 102 17.43 2.70 13.73
C VAL A 102 17.37 3.19 12.29
N GLU A 103 18.21 4.15 11.89
CA GLU A 103 18.37 4.56 10.48
C GLU A 103 18.81 3.39 9.59
N THR A 104 19.80 2.62 10.05
CA THR A 104 20.28 1.43 9.31
C THR A 104 19.16 0.40 9.15
N ALA A 105 18.38 0.16 10.21
CA ALA A 105 17.23 -0.72 10.14
C ALA A 105 16.12 -0.17 9.22
N ALA A 106 15.89 1.14 9.24
CA ALA A 106 14.88 1.81 8.42
C ALA A 106 15.17 1.67 6.92
N ILE A 107 16.42 1.75 6.49
CA ILE A 107 16.83 1.49 5.10
C ILE A 107 16.41 0.08 4.66
N GLN A 108 16.67 -0.92 5.49
CA GLN A 108 16.33 -2.31 5.17
C GLN A 108 14.81 -2.53 5.12
N VAL A 109 14.07 -1.91 6.03
CA VAL A 109 12.60 -1.95 6.05
C VAL A 109 12.02 -1.28 4.81
N ALA A 110 12.51 -0.10 4.45
CA ALA A 110 12.05 0.64 3.28
C ALA A 110 12.27 -0.16 1.98
N ASN A 111 13.45 -0.78 1.83
CA ASN A 111 13.75 -1.64 0.69
C ASN A 111 12.82 -2.88 0.63
N ALA A 112 12.50 -3.48 1.77
CA ALA A 112 11.61 -4.62 1.83
C ALA A 112 10.17 -4.25 1.43
N ILE A 113 9.68 -3.08 1.87
CA ILE A 113 8.37 -2.55 1.48
C ILE A 113 8.33 -2.32 -0.03
N SER A 114 9.31 -1.58 -0.57
CA SER A 114 9.40 -1.29 -2.01
C SER A 114 9.43 -2.56 -2.87
N ASN A 115 10.18 -3.58 -2.43
CA ASN A 115 10.20 -4.87 -3.12
C ASN A 115 8.84 -5.57 -3.10
N ALA A 116 8.15 -5.58 -1.95
CA ALA A 116 6.84 -6.22 -1.82
C ALA A 116 5.78 -5.57 -2.73
N GLU A 117 5.79 -4.24 -2.83
CA GLU A 117 4.91 -3.50 -3.72
C GLU A 117 5.18 -3.81 -5.19
N LEU A 118 6.46 -3.84 -5.58
CA LEU A 118 6.85 -4.21 -6.94
C LEU A 118 6.39 -5.63 -7.31
N TYR A 119 6.58 -6.59 -6.40
CA TYR A 119 6.09 -7.96 -6.61
C TYR A 119 4.56 -8.03 -6.73
N GLY A 120 3.83 -7.23 -5.96
CA GLY A 120 2.37 -7.10 -6.06
C GLY A 120 1.94 -6.61 -7.45
N LEU A 121 2.57 -5.55 -7.96
CA LEU A 121 2.28 -5.00 -9.29
C LEU A 121 2.51 -6.02 -10.41
N ILE A 122 3.63 -6.75 -10.35
CA ILE A 122 3.95 -7.80 -11.33
C ILE A 122 2.89 -8.90 -11.30
N ARG A 123 2.49 -9.33 -10.10
CA ARG A 123 1.47 -10.37 -9.92
C ARG A 123 0.11 -9.93 -10.46
N ASP A 124 -0.34 -8.74 -10.13
CA ASP A 124 -1.61 -8.20 -10.60
C ASP A 124 -1.65 -8.10 -12.13
N GLN A 125 -0.53 -7.70 -12.75
CA GLN A 125 -0.43 -7.65 -14.20
C GLN A 125 -0.48 -9.04 -14.83
N ALA A 126 0.19 -10.03 -14.24
CA ALA A 126 0.14 -11.41 -14.70
C ALA A 126 -1.27 -12.00 -14.58
N GLU A 127 -1.98 -11.75 -13.48
CA GLU A 127 -3.36 -12.19 -13.29
C GLU A 127 -4.31 -11.55 -14.31
N ARG A 128 -4.16 -10.24 -14.60
CA ARG A 128 -4.94 -9.55 -15.65
C ARG A 128 -4.72 -10.17 -17.02
N LEU A 129 -3.47 -10.39 -17.44
CA LEU A 129 -3.16 -11.03 -18.72
C LEU A 129 -3.73 -12.44 -18.81
N GLY A 130 -3.59 -13.24 -17.75
CA GLY A 130 -4.17 -14.58 -17.67
C GLY A 130 -5.70 -14.56 -17.83
N SER A 131 -6.38 -13.60 -17.20
CA SER A 131 -7.84 -13.44 -17.31
C SER A 131 -8.29 -13.09 -18.73
N MET A 132 -7.55 -12.21 -19.43
CA MET A 132 -7.86 -11.83 -20.81
C MET A 132 -7.67 -12.99 -21.78
N LEU A 133 -6.57 -13.74 -21.66
CA LEU A 133 -6.33 -14.91 -22.48
C LEU A 133 -7.43 -15.96 -22.31
N LYS A 134 -7.84 -16.21 -21.06
CA LYS A 134 -8.95 -17.13 -20.78
C LYS A 134 -10.27 -16.65 -21.39
N ALA A 135 -10.57 -15.36 -21.30
CA ALA A 135 -11.76 -14.79 -21.92
C ALA A 135 -11.74 -14.93 -23.45
N GLN A 136 -10.60 -14.69 -24.10
CA GLN A 136 -10.45 -14.87 -25.55
C GLN A 136 -10.64 -16.33 -25.97
N GLN A 137 -10.10 -17.29 -25.22
CA GLN A 137 -10.27 -18.71 -25.52
C GLN A 137 -11.74 -19.14 -25.40
N VAL A 138 -12.46 -18.65 -24.38
CA VAL A 138 -13.89 -18.92 -24.23
C VAL A 138 -14.68 -18.37 -25.42
N GLU A 139 -14.33 -17.17 -25.89
CA GLU A 139 -15.00 -16.56 -27.04
C GLU A 139 -14.70 -17.28 -28.36
N ALA A 140 -13.45 -17.71 -28.56
CA ALA A 140 -13.05 -18.51 -29.71
C ALA A 140 -13.73 -19.88 -29.72
N ALA A 141 -13.83 -20.53 -28.56
CA ALA A 141 -14.50 -21.83 -28.41
C ALA A 141 -16.00 -21.73 -28.73
N LYS A 142 -16.68 -20.65 -28.30
CA LYS A 142 -18.08 -20.40 -28.65
C LYS A 142 -18.26 -20.23 -30.16
N SER A 143 -17.39 -19.43 -30.79
CA SER A 143 -17.45 -19.18 -32.23
C SER A 143 -17.27 -20.47 -33.05
N HIS A 144 -16.37 -21.36 -32.62
CA HIS A 144 -16.17 -22.67 -33.25
C HIS A 144 -17.40 -23.58 -33.11
N ALA A 145 -18.01 -23.62 -31.92
CA ALA A 145 -19.21 -24.43 -31.68
C ALA A 145 -20.42 -23.97 -32.51
N ILE A 146 -20.55 -22.66 -32.77
CA ILE A 146 -21.61 -22.11 -33.65
C ILE A 146 -21.42 -22.59 -35.09
N LEU A 147 -20.18 -22.62 -35.60
CA LEU A 147 -19.89 -23.06 -36.97
C LEU A 147 -20.14 -24.56 -37.16
N GLU A 148 -19.83 -25.41 -36.17
CA GLU A 148 -20.16 -26.84 -36.22
C GLU A 148 -21.68 -27.07 -36.21
N GLY A 149 -22.45 -26.30 -35.44
CA GLY A 149 -23.91 -26.46 -35.38
C GLY A 149 -24.66 -26.07 -36.65
N VAL A 150 -24.10 -25.21 -37.52
CA VAL A 150 -24.74 -24.79 -38.78
C VAL A 150 -24.48 -25.79 -39.92
N ALA A 151 -23.43 -26.61 -39.82
CA ALA A 151 -23.05 -27.55 -40.87
C ALA A 151 -24.03 -28.75 -41.03
N ASP A 152 -24.80 -29.09 -40.00
CA ASP A 152 -25.71 -30.26 -40.01
C ASP A 152 -27.07 -30.01 -40.70
N GLY A 153 -27.36 -28.76 -41.11
CA GLY A 153 -28.72 -28.37 -41.56
C GLY A 153 -28.91 -28.14 -43.06
N VAL A 154 -27.87 -28.20 -43.90
CA VAL A 154 -27.99 -27.86 -45.33
C VAL A 154 -28.25 -29.13 -46.17
N MET A 155 -29.52 -29.49 -46.31
CA MET A 155 -29.98 -30.43 -47.34
C MET A 155 -30.28 -29.65 -48.62
N VAL A 156 -29.45 -29.82 -49.65
CA VAL A 156 -29.77 -29.34 -51.01
C VAL A 156 -30.70 -30.37 -51.64
N ALA A 157 -32.01 -30.10 -51.67
CA ALA A 157 -32.92 -30.85 -52.52
C ALA A 157 -32.85 -30.25 -53.94
N ASP A 158 -32.27 -31.02 -54.86
CA ASP A 158 -32.51 -30.84 -56.29
C ASP A 158 -34.02 -31.02 -56.54
N ALA A 159 -34.62 -30.12 -57.31
CA ALA A 159 -36.03 -30.20 -57.72
C ALA A 159 -36.30 -31.25 -58.81
N SER A 160 -35.40 -32.22 -58.98
CA SER A 160 -35.45 -33.25 -60.02
C SER A 160 -35.55 -34.66 -59.42
N GLY A 161 -36.70 -34.97 -58.80
CA GLY A 161 -37.11 -36.36 -58.49
C GLY A 161 -37.64 -36.57 -57.09
#